data_AF-A0A9D6V7G5-F1
#
_entry.id   AF-A0A9D6V7G5-F1
#
_cell.length_a   1.000
_cell.length_b   1.000
_cell.length_c   1.000
_cell.angle_alpha   90.00
_cell.angle_beta   90.00
_cell.angle_gamma   90.00
#
_symmetry.space_group_name_H-M   'P 1'
#
loop_
_entity.id
_entity.type
_entity.pdbx_description
1 polymer ?
#
loop_
_entity_poly.entity_id
_entity_poly.type
_entity_poly.pdbx_seq_one_letter_code
_entity_poly.pdbx_strand_id
1 'polypeptide(L)'
;MSNCEKIKQEYENLKSIKKEFDLEYQKAVETDDLSKVKELKAELEEKRGILSKKLWTFESLPQRELKEQYENQREIMEKTGILEKLSNGELGIKAIDNKEYPLPSYQEIAKRIRENKEMLKTKTEQGFNQLLIVPFGMKLDDLIEKYKKVILKHHKEGKLLATKENPSDPDESLGLDENQPVWVWDGYKNADSDGKLFYFPKEFSSNHQGKTKQEILK
;
A
#
# COMPACT_ATOMS: atom_id res chain seq x y z
N MET A 1 12.53 -19.49 -29.93
CA MET A 1 12.26 -18.17 -29.34
C MET A 1 11.97 -18.32 -27.86
N SER A 2 12.79 -17.70 -27.03
CA SER A 2 12.62 -17.64 -25.56
C SER A 2 11.33 -16.90 -25.19
N ASN A 3 10.75 -17.21 -24.04
CA ASN A 3 9.58 -16.50 -23.51
C ASN A 3 9.85 -14.99 -23.36
N CYS A 4 11.09 -14.61 -23.05
CA CYS A 4 11.52 -13.22 -22.96
C CYS A 4 11.49 -12.50 -24.32
N GLU A 5 11.87 -13.17 -25.41
CA GLU A 5 11.84 -12.61 -26.77
C GLU A 5 10.40 -12.34 -27.22
N LYS A 6 9.48 -13.26 -26.90
CA LYS A 6 8.05 -13.09 -27.19
C LYS A 6 7.45 -11.89 -26.43
N ILE A 7 7.73 -11.79 -25.14
CA ILE A 7 7.28 -10.64 -24.30
C ILE A 7 7.86 -9.33 -24.84
N LYS A 8 9.12 -9.30 -25.26
CA LYS A 8 9.76 -8.12 -25.85
C LYS A 8 9.09 -7.71 -27.16
N GLN A 9 8.79 -8.66 -28.03
CA GLN A 9 8.10 -8.39 -29.28
C GLN A 9 6.66 -7.87 -29.05
N GLU A 10 5.93 -8.46 -28.10
CA GLU A 10 4.61 -7.98 -27.68
C GLU A 10 4.67 -6.55 -27.11
N TYR A 11 5.71 -6.22 -26.37
CA TYR A 11 5.92 -4.86 -25.84
C TYR A 11 6.24 -3.84 -26.94
N GLU A 12 7.07 -4.19 -27.92
CA GLU A 12 7.36 -3.30 -29.06
C GLU A 12 6.12 -3.09 -29.94
N ASN A 13 5.31 -4.13 -30.13
CA ASN A 13 4.02 -3.98 -30.80
C ASN A 13 3.09 -3.01 -30.03
N LEU A 14 3.03 -3.13 -28.69
CA LEU A 14 2.24 -2.23 -27.86
C LEU A 14 2.71 -0.77 -27.98
N LYS A 15 4.02 -0.52 -28.05
CA LYS A 15 4.58 0.82 -28.31
C LYS A 15 4.16 1.37 -29.67
N SER A 16 4.13 0.52 -30.70
CA SER A 16 3.70 0.94 -32.04
C SER A 16 2.25 1.42 -32.03
N ILE A 17 1.35 0.63 -31.40
CA ILE A 17 -0.07 1.00 -31.27
C ILE A 17 -0.22 2.28 -30.44
N LYS A 18 0.61 2.48 -29.40
CA LYS A 18 0.59 3.72 -28.60
C LYS A 18 0.97 4.95 -29.44
N LYS A 19 1.96 4.84 -30.32
CA LYS A 19 2.32 5.92 -31.25
C LYS A 19 1.19 6.24 -32.22
N GLU A 20 0.51 5.20 -32.73
CA GLU A 20 -0.65 5.39 -33.61
C GLU A 20 -1.82 6.06 -32.87
N PHE A 21 -2.10 5.62 -31.65
CA PHE A 21 -3.08 6.27 -30.78
C PHE A 21 -2.77 7.76 -30.56
N ASP A 22 -1.51 8.11 -30.28
CA ASP A 22 -1.12 9.51 -30.06
C ASP A 22 -1.34 10.37 -31.31
N LEU A 23 -1.02 9.83 -32.49
CA LEU A 23 -1.24 10.51 -33.76
C LEU A 23 -2.73 10.71 -34.06
N GLU A 24 -3.54 9.67 -33.89
CA GLU A 24 -4.98 9.73 -34.14
C GLU A 24 -5.69 10.60 -33.10
N TYR A 25 -5.23 10.62 -31.85
CA TYR A 25 -5.75 11.52 -30.84
C TYR A 25 -5.53 12.99 -31.20
N GLN A 26 -4.33 13.35 -31.69
CA GLN A 26 -4.05 14.71 -32.15
C GLN A 26 -4.98 15.12 -33.30
N LYS A 27 -5.22 14.25 -34.28
CA LYS A 27 -6.17 14.50 -35.36
C LYS A 27 -7.60 14.65 -34.86
N ALA A 28 -8.03 13.79 -33.94
CA ALA A 28 -9.37 13.81 -33.39
C ALA A 28 -9.70 15.09 -32.60
N VAL A 29 -8.69 15.74 -32.00
CA VAL A 29 -8.85 17.06 -31.37
C VAL A 29 -9.20 18.14 -32.40
N GLU A 30 -8.77 17.98 -33.65
CA GLU A 30 -9.07 18.91 -34.75
C GLU A 30 -10.36 18.57 -35.49
N THR A 31 -10.71 17.28 -35.60
CA THR A 31 -11.84 16.80 -36.42
C THR A 31 -13.09 16.37 -35.64
N ASP A 32 -13.02 16.32 -34.30
CA ASP A 32 -14.05 15.82 -33.38
C ASP A 32 -14.49 14.35 -33.62
N ASP A 33 -13.75 13.60 -34.45
CA ASP A 33 -14.00 12.17 -34.67
C ASP A 33 -13.16 11.30 -33.71
N LEU A 34 -13.83 10.78 -32.68
CA LEU A 34 -13.21 9.94 -31.65
C LEU A 34 -13.32 8.43 -31.95
N SER A 35 -13.86 8.02 -33.09
CA SER A 35 -14.19 6.61 -33.37
C SER A 35 -12.93 5.75 -33.33
N LYS A 36 -11.91 6.13 -34.10
CA LYS A 36 -10.63 5.41 -34.19
C LYS A 36 -9.80 5.48 -32.91
N VAL A 37 -9.89 6.60 -32.19
CA VAL A 37 -9.25 6.79 -30.87
C VAL A 37 -9.81 5.80 -29.85
N LYS A 38 -11.12 5.59 -29.82
CA LYS A 38 -11.77 4.63 -28.90
C LYS A 38 -11.36 3.19 -29.20
N GLU A 39 -11.29 2.82 -30.48
CA GLU A 39 -10.83 1.48 -30.91
C GLU A 39 -9.37 1.22 -30.48
N LEU A 40 -8.46 2.14 -30.83
CA LEU A 40 -7.04 2.02 -30.46
C LEU A 40 -6.83 2.02 -28.94
N LYS A 41 -7.64 2.77 -28.19
CA LYS A 41 -7.62 2.75 -26.73
C LYS A 41 -8.01 1.37 -26.19
N ALA A 42 -9.09 0.78 -26.69
CA ALA A 42 -9.56 -0.53 -26.26
C ALA A 42 -8.50 -1.61 -26.55
N GLU A 43 -7.93 -1.59 -27.76
CA GLU A 43 -6.84 -2.51 -28.14
C GLU A 43 -5.59 -2.34 -27.26
N LEU A 44 -5.20 -1.09 -26.96
CA LEU A 44 -4.08 -0.80 -26.06
C LEU A 44 -4.34 -1.35 -24.66
N GLU A 45 -5.53 -1.14 -24.11
CA GLU A 45 -5.88 -1.61 -22.78
C GLU A 45 -5.91 -3.15 -22.71
N GLU A 46 -6.46 -3.81 -23.73
CA GLU A 46 -6.46 -5.27 -23.84
C GLU A 46 -5.04 -5.83 -23.91
N LYS A 47 -4.23 -5.38 -24.86
CA LYS A 47 -2.86 -5.88 -25.05
C LYS A 47 -1.96 -5.57 -23.84
N ARG A 48 -2.12 -4.39 -23.22
CA ARG A 48 -1.46 -4.05 -21.96
C ARG A 48 -1.88 -5.01 -20.84
N GLY A 49 -3.17 -5.34 -20.76
CA GLY A 49 -3.72 -6.28 -19.78
C GLY A 49 -3.11 -7.68 -19.92
N ILE A 50 -3.05 -8.20 -21.16
CA ILE A 50 -2.43 -9.50 -21.46
C ILE A 50 -0.95 -9.50 -21.09
N LEU A 51 -0.21 -8.48 -21.50
CA LEU A 51 1.22 -8.37 -21.20
C LEU A 51 1.48 -8.23 -19.69
N SER A 52 0.66 -7.45 -18.99
CA SER A 52 0.73 -7.31 -17.53
C SER A 52 0.51 -8.63 -16.82
N LYS A 53 -0.47 -9.44 -17.25
CA LYS A 53 -0.71 -10.79 -16.71
C LYS A 53 0.49 -11.72 -16.95
N LYS A 54 1.08 -11.70 -18.15
CA LYS A 54 2.27 -12.51 -18.46
C LYS A 54 3.49 -12.11 -17.61
N LEU A 55 3.61 -10.83 -17.28
CA LEU A 55 4.70 -10.31 -16.44
C LEU A 55 4.45 -10.53 -14.94
N TRP A 56 3.23 -10.84 -14.53
CA TRP A 56 2.86 -11.07 -13.15
C TRP A 56 2.80 -12.56 -12.82
N THR A 57 3.84 -13.06 -12.18
CA THR A 57 3.98 -14.50 -11.91
C THR A 57 3.57 -14.90 -10.50
N PHE A 58 2.88 -14.05 -9.74
CA PHE A 58 2.43 -14.34 -8.39
C PHE A 58 0.97 -14.80 -8.43
N GLU A 59 0.76 -16.12 -8.39
CA GLU A 59 -0.58 -16.71 -8.41
C GLU A 59 -1.35 -16.44 -7.12
N SER A 60 -0.66 -16.51 -5.99
CA SER A 60 -1.20 -16.29 -4.64
C SER A 60 -1.33 -14.82 -4.24
N LEU A 61 -0.92 -13.89 -5.09
CA LEU A 61 -1.19 -12.46 -4.94
C LEU A 61 -1.60 -11.87 -6.30
N PRO A 62 -2.83 -12.14 -6.78
CA PRO A 62 -3.31 -11.63 -8.05
C PRO A 62 -3.29 -10.11 -8.12
N GLN A 63 -2.96 -9.51 -9.28
CA GLN A 63 -2.90 -8.05 -9.43
C GLN A 63 -4.20 -7.33 -9.04
N ARG A 64 -5.35 -7.94 -9.34
CA ARG A 64 -6.65 -7.36 -8.99
C ARG A 64 -6.79 -7.23 -7.48
N GLU A 65 -6.49 -8.31 -6.77
CA GLU A 65 -6.56 -8.36 -5.31
C GLU A 65 -5.54 -7.41 -4.68
N LEU A 66 -4.31 -7.37 -5.20
CA LEU A 66 -3.29 -6.40 -4.76
C LEU A 66 -3.78 -4.96 -4.88
N LYS A 67 -4.47 -4.63 -5.99
CA LYS A 67 -5.02 -3.30 -6.20
C LYS A 67 -6.15 -3.00 -5.22
N GLU A 68 -7.08 -3.94 -5.03
CA GLU A 68 -8.16 -3.80 -4.03
C GLU A 68 -7.59 -3.59 -2.63
N GLN A 69 -6.60 -4.39 -2.22
CA GLN A 69 -5.91 -4.25 -0.92
C GLN A 69 -5.21 -2.88 -0.79
N TYR A 70 -4.60 -2.36 -1.86
CA TYR A 70 -3.98 -1.03 -1.88
C TYR A 70 -5.01 0.09 -1.69
N GLU A 71 -6.09 0.07 -2.48
CA GLU A 71 -7.13 1.08 -2.46
C GLU A 71 -7.83 1.13 -1.09
N ASN A 72 -8.16 -0.04 -0.54
CA ASN A 72 -8.77 -0.17 0.78
C ASN A 72 -7.87 0.42 1.87
N GLN A 73 -6.57 0.12 1.85
CA GLN A 73 -5.62 0.65 2.83
C GLN A 73 -5.42 2.15 2.69
N ARG A 74 -5.34 2.69 1.46
CA ARG A 74 -5.29 4.14 1.23
C ARG A 74 -6.51 4.80 1.85
N GLU A 75 -7.71 4.32 1.51
CA GLU A 75 -8.97 4.88 1.97
C GLU A 75 -9.09 4.86 3.49
N ILE A 76 -8.70 3.75 4.13
CA ILE A 76 -8.70 3.63 5.60
C ILE A 76 -7.70 4.62 6.21
N MET A 77 -6.47 4.70 5.71
CA MET A 77 -5.48 5.62 6.26
C MET A 77 -5.87 7.09 6.06
N GLU A 78 -6.54 7.42 4.95
CA GLU A 78 -7.09 8.76 4.72
C GLU A 78 -8.25 9.07 5.69
N LYS A 79 -9.25 8.18 5.79
CA LYS A 79 -10.41 8.34 6.69
C LYS A 79 -10.02 8.41 8.17
N THR A 80 -8.95 7.73 8.57
CA THR A 80 -8.45 7.73 9.95
C THR A 80 -7.49 8.91 10.22
N GLY A 81 -7.17 9.70 9.19
CA GLY A 81 -6.26 10.84 9.29
C GLY A 81 -4.80 10.44 9.50
N ILE A 82 -4.42 9.21 9.17
CA ILE A 82 -3.02 8.79 9.09
C ILE A 82 -2.36 9.40 7.85
N LEU A 83 -3.08 9.41 6.71
CA LEU A 83 -2.67 10.19 5.55
C LEU A 83 -3.21 11.61 5.68
N GLU A 84 -2.31 12.57 5.51
CA GLU A 84 -2.60 14.00 5.54
C GLU A 84 -2.16 14.63 4.21
N LYS A 85 -2.72 15.79 3.90
CA LYS A 85 -2.35 16.55 2.71
C LYS A 85 -0.98 17.20 2.94
N LEU A 86 0.00 16.82 2.14
CA LEU A 86 1.36 17.32 2.15
C LEU A 86 1.46 18.72 1.53
N SER A 87 2.61 19.37 1.69
CA SER A 87 2.90 20.70 1.11
C SER A 87 2.79 20.74 -0.42
N ASN A 88 3.08 19.63 -1.09
CA ASN A 88 2.95 19.47 -2.55
C ASN A 88 1.51 19.13 -3.01
N GLY A 89 0.57 18.97 -2.06
CA GLY A 89 -0.83 18.63 -2.32
C GLY A 89 -1.14 17.14 -2.39
N GLU A 90 -0.14 16.26 -2.37
CA GLU A 90 -0.33 14.80 -2.33
C GLU A 90 -0.76 14.33 -0.93
N LEU A 91 -1.27 13.10 -0.84
CA LEU A 91 -1.53 12.44 0.44
C LEU A 91 -0.27 11.70 0.89
N GLY A 92 0.09 11.85 2.16
CA GLY A 92 1.25 11.18 2.73
C GLY A 92 1.33 11.32 4.24
N ILE A 93 2.54 11.14 4.76
CA ILE A 93 2.83 11.26 6.19
C ILE A 93 3.94 12.27 6.42
N LYS A 94 3.90 12.93 7.58
CA LYS A 94 5.06 13.61 8.13
C LYS A 94 5.84 12.64 9.03
N ALA A 95 7.12 12.48 8.76
CA ALA A 95 7.96 11.53 9.49
C ALA A 95 8.69 12.17 10.69
N ILE A 96 9.31 11.32 11.52
CA ILE A 96 10.10 11.74 12.68
C ILE A 96 11.32 12.62 12.34
N ASP A 97 11.76 12.63 11.09
CA ASP A 97 12.85 13.49 10.60
C ASP A 97 12.35 14.85 10.07
N ASN A 98 11.08 15.17 10.32
CA ASN A 98 10.36 16.34 9.83
C ASN A 98 10.21 16.44 8.30
N LYS A 99 10.51 15.38 7.55
CA LYS A 99 10.24 15.34 6.11
C LYS A 99 8.85 14.79 5.82
N GLU A 100 8.33 15.20 4.67
CA GLU A 100 7.08 14.70 4.11
C GLU A 100 7.38 13.52 3.18
N TYR A 101 6.63 12.43 3.34
CA TYR A 101 6.74 11.23 2.54
C TYR A 101 5.39 10.94 1.90
N PRO A 102 5.26 11.02 0.56
CA PRO A 102 4.01 10.68 -0.11
C PRO A 102 3.71 9.19 0.04
N LEU A 103 2.42 8.85 0.04
CA LEU A 103 2.00 7.46 -0.06
C LEU A 103 2.51 6.89 -1.39
N PRO A 104 3.20 5.72 -1.40
CA PRO A 104 3.62 5.11 -2.64
C PRO A 104 2.42 4.82 -3.54
N SER A 105 2.58 5.07 -4.83
CA SER A 105 1.59 4.72 -5.84
C SER A 105 1.47 3.19 -5.97
N TYR A 106 0.31 2.72 -6.43
CA TYR A 106 0.12 1.31 -6.78
C TYR A 106 1.20 0.81 -7.77
N GLN A 107 1.61 1.66 -8.71
CA GLN A 107 2.63 1.31 -9.71
C GLN A 107 4.01 1.07 -9.08
N GLU A 108 4.39 1.89 -8.09
CA GLU A 108 5.63 1.71 -7.34
C GLU A 108 5.59 0.42 -6.50
N ILE A 109 4.47 0.11 -5.86
CA ILE A 109 4.29 -1.14 -5.11
C ILE A 109 4.40 -2.35 -6.05
N ALA A 110 3.68 -2.34 -7.17
CA ALA A 110 3.72 -3.42 -8.15
C ALA A 110 5.10 -3.57 -8.80
N LYS A 111 5.87 -2.48 -8.94
CA LYS A 111 7.27 -2.52 -9.37
C LYS A 111 8.15 -3.18 -8.32
N ARG A 112 8.08 -2.75 -7.05
CA ARG A 112 8.86 -3.33 -5.94
C ARG A 112 8.59 -4.83 -5.76
N ILE A 113 7.33 -5.26 -5.90
CA ILE A 113 6.97 -6.68 -5.83
C ILE A 113 7.68 -7.48 -6.94
N ARG A 114 7.69 -6.98 -8.17
CA ARG A 114 8.39 -7.64 -9.28
C ARG A 114 9.90 -7.68 -9.09
N GLU A 115 10.49 -6.59 -8.59
CA GLU A 115 11.93 -6.51 -8.32
C GLU A 115 12.38 -7.45 -7.19
N ASN A 116 11.50 -7.74 -6.24
CA ASN A 116 11.77 -8.62 -5.10
C ASN A 116 11.15 -10.02 -5.25
N LYS A 117 10.94 -10.45 -6.50
CA LYS A 117 10.17 -11.67 -6.82
C LYS A 117 10.64 -12.92 -6.10
N GLU A 118 11.94 -13.20 -6.09
CA GLU A 118 12.45 -14.44 -5.50
C GLU A 118 12.21 -14.49 -3.99
N MET A 119 12.42 -13.37 -3.28
CA MET A 119 12.13 -13.27 -1.85
C MET A 119 10.62 -13.40 -1.57
N LEU A 120 9.79 -12.72 -2.37
CA LEU A 120 8.34 -12.73 -2.18
C LEU A 120 7.71 -14.07 -2.53
N LYS A 121 8.25 -14.83 -3.48
CA LYS A 121 7.79 -16.18 -3.78
C LYS A 121 7.84 -17.05 -2.53
N THR A 122 8.98 -17.10 -1.86
CA THR A 122 9.15 -17.83 -0.59
C THR A 122 8.20 -17.32 0.50
N LYS A 123 8.02 -16.00 0.61
CA LYS A 123 7.09 -15.43 1.60
C LYS A 123 5.64 -15.79 1.32
N THR A 124 5.25 -15.84 0.05
CA THR A 124 3.88 -16.20 -0.30
C THR A 124 3.63 -17.70 -0.10
N GLU A 125 4.64 -18.56 -0.31
CA GLU A 125 4.58 -19.98 0.08
C GLU A 125 4.46 -20.16 1.62
N GLN A 126 4.97 -19.20 2.40
CA GLN A 126 4.81 -19.14 3.86
C GLN A 126 3.46 -18.54 4.32
N GLY A 127 2.57 -18.15 3.39
CA GLY A 127 1.26 -17.58 3.71
C GLY A 127 1.22 -16.04 3.82
N PHE A 128 2.31 -15.33 3.50
CA PHE A 128 2.31 -13.87 3.44
C PHE A 128 1.70 -13.37 2.12
N ASN A 129 0.38 -13.46 2.02
CA ASN A 129 -0.38 -13.24 0.79
C ASN A 129 -1.11 -11.88 0.78
N GLN A 130 -0.80 -11.01 1.75
CA GLN A 130 -1.49 -9.74 1.95
C GLN A 130 -0.49 -8.58 1.89
N LEU A 131 -0.85 -7.55 1.13
CA LEU A 131 -0.21 -6.25 1.16
C LEU A 131 -0.52 -5.59 2.50
N LEU A 132 0.53 -5.14 3.19
CA LEU A 132 0.43 -4.26 4.34
C LEU A 132 1.28 -3.02 4.09
N ILE A 133 0.62 -1.87 3.97
CA ILE A 133 1.26 -0.56 3.87
C ILE A 133 1.39 -0.01 5.28
N VAL A 134 2.63 0.25 5.70
CA VAL A 134 2.94 0.74 7.03
C VAL A 134 3.40 2.19 6.94
N PRO A 135 2.84 3.14 7.71
CA PRO A 135 3.32 4.52 7.78
C PRO A 135 4.62 4.60 8.60
N PHE A 136 5.67 3.89 8.16
CA PHE A 136 6.89 3.61 8.93
C PHE A 136 7.56 4.87 9.50
N GLY A 137 7.62 5.94 8.70
CA GLY A 137 8.25 7.20 9.10
C GLY A 137 7.50 7.96 10.19
N MET A 138 6.19 7.74 10.33
CA MET A 138 5.35 8.43 11.31
C MET A 138 5.81 8.10 12.74
N LYS A 139 5.69 9.09 13.63
CA LYS A 139 5.97 8.91 15.04
C LYS A 139 4.98 7.92 15.66
N LEU A 140 5.48 6.98 16.46
CA LEU A 140 4.65 5.95 17.09
C LEU A 140 3.55 6.56 17.97
N ASP A 141 3.88 7.58 18.75
CA ASP A 141 2.92 8.29 19.60
C ASP A 141 1.78 8.92 18.77
N ASP A 142 2.11 9.51 17.61
CA ASP A 142 1.10 10.12 16.74
C ASP A 142 0.16 9.06 16.15
N LEU A 143 0.70 7.92 15.71
CA LEU A 143 -0.09 6.79 15.20
C LEU A 143 -1.02 6.23 16.29
N ILE A 144 -0.52 6.08 17.52
CA ILE A 144 -1.31 5.66 18.69
C ILE A 144 -2.46 6.63 18.92
N GLU A 145 -2.21 7.95 18.89
CA GLU A 145 -3.28 8.94 19.07
C GLU A 145 -4.33 8.89 17.95
N LYS A 146 -3.94 8.61 16.70
CA LYS A 146 -4.92 8.37 15.62
C LYS A 146 -5.76 7.14 15.91
N TYR A 147 -5.16 6.03 16.36
CA TYR A 147 -5.90 4.81 16.74
C TYR A 147 -6.87 5.05 17.90
N LYS A 148 -6.44 5.73 18.97
CA LYS A 148 -7.30 6.09 20.10
C LYS A 148 -8.56 6.83 19.64
N LYS A 149 -8.40 7.83 18.77
CA LYS A 149 -9.53 8.60 18.22
C LYS A 149 -10.50 7.71 17.43
N VAL A 150 -9.98 6.80 16.60
CA VAL A 150 -10.80 5.89 15.78
C VAL A 150 -11.56 4.90 16.67
N ILE A 151 -10.89 4.30 17.66
CA ILE A 151 -11.49 3.34 18.60
C ILE A 151 -12.60 4.03 19.40
N LEU A 152 -12.33 5.20 20.00
CA LEU A 152 -13.34 5.97 20.73
C LEU A 152 -14.55 6.34 19.87
N LYS A 153 -14.31 6.72 18.60
CA LYS A 153 -15.39 7.01 17.66
C LYS A 153 -16.26 5.77 17.41
N HIS A 154 -15.64 4.62 17.11
CA HIS A 154 -16.38 3.40 16.83
C HIS A 154 -17.12 2.88 18.07
N HIS A 155 -16.56 3.05 19.27
CA HIS A 155 -17.24 2.75 20.54
C HIS A 155 -18.53 3.57 20.68
N LYS A 156 -18.44 4.90 20.50
CA LYS A 156 -19.59 5.81 20.59
C LYS A 156 -20.65 5.54 19.52
N GLU A 157 -20.25 5.02 18.37
CA GLU A 157 -21.15 4.61 17.28
C GLU A 157 -21.73 3.20 17.46
N GLY A 158 -21.39 2.48 18.55
CA GLY A 158 -21.85 1.11 18.78
C GLY A 158 -21.27 0.07 17.81
N LYS A 159 -20.11 0.37 17.20
CA LYS A 159 -19.47 -0.47 16.18
C LYS A 159 -18.36 -1.36 16.72
N LEU A 160 -17.91 -1.14 17.95
CA LEU A 160 -16.97 -2.04 18.62
C LEU A 160 -17.75 -3.10 19.36
N LEU A 161 -17.71 -4.32 18.84
CA LEU A 161 -18.43 -5.46 19.39
C LEU A 161 -17.50 -6.38 20.18
N ALA A 162 -18.01 -6.95 21.26
CA ALA A 162 -17.34 -7.97 22.03
C ALA A 162 -17.28 -9.30 21.26
N THR A 163 -16.28 -10.12 21.58
CA THR A 163 -16.18 -11.47 21.04
C THR A 163 -17.35 -12.31 21.56
N LYS A 164 -18.08 -12.95 20.65
CA LYS A 164 -19.14 -13.90 21.00
C LYS A 164 -18.56 -15.22 21.47
N GLU A 165 -19.21 -15.85 22.45
CA GLU A 165 -18.90 -17.22 22.83
C GLU A 165 -19.47 -18.20 21.81
N ASN A 166 -20.71 -17.99 21.36
CA ASN A 166 -21.37 -18.75 20.30
C ASN A 166 -21.78 -17.85 19.13
N PRO A 167 -21.72 -18.32 17.86
CA PRO A 167 -22.11 -17.52 16.70
C PRO A 167 -23.57 -17.03 16.72
N SER A 168 -24.45 -17.72 17.46
CA SER A 168 -25.86 -17.37 17.65
C SER A 168 -26.11 -16.30 18.70
N ASP A 169 -25.12 -15.96 19.53
CA ASP A 169 -25.27 -14.97 20.59
C ASP A 169 -25.52 -13.58 19.98
N PRO A 170 -26.28 -12.71 20.67
CA PRO A 170 -26.47 -11.34 20.21
C PRO A 170 -25.14 -10.58 20.12
N ASP A 171 -25.09 -9.56 19.27
CA ASP A 171 -23.98 -8.62 19.28
C ASP A 171 -24.02 -7.80 20.57
N GLU A 172 -22.92 -7.78 21.31
CA GLU A 172 -22.75 -6.95 22.50
C GLU A 172 -21.66 -5.91 22.29
N SER A 173 -21.81 -4.73 22.88
CA SER A 173 -20.78 -3.68 22.80
C SER A 173 -19.53 -4.10 23.58
N LEU A 174 -18.36 -3.88 23.00
CA LEU A 174 -17.09 -4.07 23.69
C LEU A 174 -16.98 -3.05 24.84
N GLY A 175 -16.73 -3.53 26.06
CA GLY A 175 -16.38 -2.65 27.18
C GLY A 175 -15.04 -1.97 26.94
N LEU A 176 -15.05 -0.64 26.81
CA LEU A 176 -13.85 0.17 26.55
C LEU A 176 -13.60 1.12 27.72
N ASP A 177 -12.36 1.16 28.21
CA ASP A 177 -11.92 2.28 29.06
C ASP A 177 -11.70 3.51 28.18
N GLU A 178 -12.65 4.44 28.21
CA GLU A 178 -12.57 5.66 27.40
C GLU A 178 -11.41 6.60 27.80
N ASN A 179 -10.86 6.45 29.02
CA ASN A 179 -9.68 7.21 29.46
C ASN A 179 -8.38 6.59 28.93
N GLN A 180 -8.37 5.28 28.67
CA GLN A 180 -7.23 4.55 28.12
C GLN A 180 -7.67 3.56 27.02
N PRO A 181 -8.15 4.05 25.86
CA PRO A 181 -8.72 3.18 24.82
C PRO A 181 -7.65 2.35 24.07
N VAL A 182 -6.37 2.70 24.25
CA VAL A 182 -5.22 1.93 23.78
C VAL A 182 -4.21 1.89 24.93
N TRP A 183 -3.92 0.69 25.44
CA TRP A 183 -2.84 0.49 26.38
C TRP A 183 -1.49 0.50 25.66
N VAL A 184 -0.54 1.24 26.18
CA VAL A 184 0.80 1.38 25.62
C VAL A 184 1.79 1.20 26.76
N TRP A 185 2.75 0.30 26.59
CA TRP A 185 3.83 0.13 27.56
C TRP A 185 4.70 1.38 27.62
N ASP A 186 5.04 1.85 28.82
CA ASP A 186 5.78 3.10 29.03
C ASP A 186 7.11 3.16 28.27
N GLY A 187 7.75 2.00 28.06
CA GLY A 187 8.99 1.87 27.30
C GLY A 187 8.87 2.23 25.81
N TYR A 188 7.66 2.27 25.24
CA TYR A 188 7.43 2.63 23.85
C TYR A 188 7.19 4.12 23.62
N LYS A 189 6.93 4.90 24.67
CA LYS A 189 6.70 6.34 24.55
C LYS A 189 7.93 7.02 23.95
N ASN A 190 7.77 7.69 22.81
CA ASN A 190 8.86 8.26 22.00
C ASN A 190 9.99 7.29 21.61
N ALA A 191 9.84 5.97 21.75
CA ALA A 191 10.96 5.03 21.60
C ALA A 191 11.58 5.04 20.18
N ASP A 192 10.77 5.32 19.17
CA ASP A 192 11.19 5.47 17.78
C ASP A 192 11.89 6.80 17.49
N SER A 193 11.69 7.81 18.34
CA SER A 193 12.29 9.14 18.25
C SER A 193 13.54 9.29 19.13
N ASP A 194 13.59 8.57 20.25
CA ASP A 194 14.69 8.62 21.23
C ASP A 194 15.79 7.57 20.95
N GLY A 195 15.70 6.83 19.84
CA GLY A 195 16.67 5.79 19.46
C GLY A 195 16.63 4.54 20.34
N LYS A 196 15.51 4.27 21.02
CA LYS A 196 15.29 3.09 21.87
C LYS A 196 14.69 1.92 21.11
N LEU A 197 14.16 2.16 19.91
CA LEU A 197 13.57 1.16 19.03
C LEU A 197 14.50 0.87 17.85
N PHE A 198 14.87 -0.39 17.70
CA PHE A 198 15.78 -0.86 16.66
C PHE A 198 15.08 -1.82 15.70
N TYR A 199 15.42 -1.71 14.43
CA TYR A 199 14.88 -2.47 13.32
C TYR A 199 16.00 -3.25 12.64
N PHE A 200 15.62 -4.35 11.98
CA PHE A 200 16.55 -5.27 11.31
C PHE A 200 17.73 -5.71 12.19
N PRO A 201 17.48 -6.19 13.43
CA PRO A 201 18.54 -6.75 14.26
C PRO A 201 19.14 -7.99 13.58
N LYS A 202 20.45 -8.18 13.70
CA LYS A 202 21.13 -9.39 13.22
C LYS A 202 21.07 -10.54 14.23
N GLU A 203 20.89 -10.22 15.50
CA GLU A 203 20.75 -11.17 16.59
C GLU A 203 19.89 -10.59 17.73
N PHE A 204 19.28 -11.46 18.53
CA PHE A 204 18.50 -11.07 19.70
C PHE A 204 19.39 -11.00 20.95
N SER A 205 20.27 -10.00 20.97
CA SER A 205 21.20 -9.73 22.08
C SER A 205 21.30 -8.23 22.33
N SER A 206 22.04 -7.81 23.37
CA SER A 206 22.39 -6.40 23.58
C SER A 206 23.28 -5.83 22.46
N ASN A 207 23.93 -6.68 21.66
CA ASN A 207 24.76 -6.32 20.51
C ASN A 207 24.03 -6.61 19.17
N HIS A 208 22.72 -6.35 19.13
CA HIS A 208 21.85 -6.71 18.01
C HIS A 208 22.23 -6.09 16.65
N GLN A 209 23.11 -5.09 16.59
CA GLN A 209 23.53 -4.39 15.35
C GLN A 209 22.36 -3.85 14.50
N GLY A 210 21.23 -3.57 15.15
CA GLY A 210 20.03 -3.05 14.53
C GLY A 210 20.16 -1.56 14.24
N LYS A 211 19.27 -1.02 13.42
CA LYS A 211 19.21 0.40 13.08
C LYS A 211 18.03 1.08 13.73
N THR A 212 18.22 2.30 14.20
CA THR A 212 17.14 3.20 14.63
C THR A 212 16.28 3.61 13.45
N LYS A 213 15.07 4.12 13.72
CA LYS A 213 14.19 4.66 12.66
C LYS A 213 14.87 5.82 11.93
N GLN A 214 15.59 6.69 12.64
CA GLN A 214 16.32 7.80 12.04
C GLN A 214 17.41 7.32 11.07
N GLU A 215 18.13 6.24 11.39
CA GLU A 215 19.15 5.68 10.51
C GLU A 215 18.58 5.02 9.25
N ILE A 216 17.31 4.60 9.29
CA ILE A 216 16.62 4.02 8.13
C ILE A 216 16.05 5.10 7.21
N LEU A 217 15.64 6.25 7.77
CA LEU A 217 15.07 7.36 7.01
C LEU A 217 16.12 8.27 6.35
N LYS A 218 17.39 8.16 6.76
CA LYS A 218 18.54 8.84 6.15
C LYS A 218 18.98 8.17 4.85
#